data_AF-A0A1H6JP68-F1
#
_entry.id   AF-A0A1H6JP68-F1
#
_cell.length_a   1.000
_cell.length_b   1.000
_cell.length_c   1.000
_cell.angle_alpha   90.00
_cell.angle_beta   90.00
_cell.angle_gamma   90.00
#
_symmetry.space_group_name_H-M   'P 1'
#
loop_
_entity.id
_entity.type
_entity.pdbx_description
1 polymer ?
#
loop_
_entity_poly.entity_id
_entity_poly.type
_entity_poly.pdbx_seq_one_letter_code
_entity_poly.pdbx_strand_id
1 'polypeptide(L)'
;MATPALIDAPCEADGHPSACSEPAAGAVESTDDALLSVEGADVADHATAVMHFADHGHSTDPMGNCVDYQTHDLTPDQEHILMVNGAPVMCVDDSTTDPGSGGTAMLTDHGGNQLLSVTEQ
;
A
#
# COMPACT_ATOMS: atom_id res chain seq x y z
N MET A 1 -7.34 7.76 15.48
CA MET A 1 -6.02 7.20 15.84
C MET A 1 -5.45 6.71 14.54
N ALA A 2 -4.32 7.26 14.12
CA ALA A 2 -3.64 6.83 12.90
C ALA A 2 -2.55 5.82 13.31
N THR A 3 -2.46 4.72 12.56
CA THR A 3 -1.43 3.70 12.73
C THR A 3 -0.46 3.84 11.56
N PRO A 4 0.75 4.35 11.77
CA PRO A 4 1.77 4.42 10.73
C PRO A 4 2.01 3.05 10.09
N ALA A 5 2.05 3.01 8.77
CA ALA A 5 2.50 1.84 8.03
C ALA A 5 4.03 1.74 8.12
N LEU A 6 4.51 0.50 8.17
CA LEU A 6 5.93 0.19 8.12
C LEU A 6 6.27 -0.35 6.72
N ILE A 7 7.54 -0.38 6.37
CA ILE A 7 7.99 -1.19 5.23
C ILE A 7 7.59 -2.65 5.50
N ASP A 8 7.21 -3.36 4.43
CA ASP A 8 6.58 -4.68 4.42
C ASP A 8 5.14 -4.73 4.96
N ALA A 9 4.52 -3.59 5.32
CA ALA A 9 3.11 -3.56 5.66
C ALA A 9 2.27 -4.02 4.46
N PRO A 10 1.22 -4.84 4.66
CA PRO A 10 0.41 -5.35 3.57
C PRO A 10 -0.47 -4.24 2.96
N CYS A 11 -0.74 -4.38 1.67
CA CYS A 11 -1.79 -3.64 0.98
C CYS A 11 -2.61 -4.57 0.09
N GLU A 12 -3.82 -4.17 -0.21
CA GLU A 12 -4.76 -4.92 -1.03
C GLU A 12 -5.38 -3.98 -2.07
N ALA A 13 -5.53 -4.44 -3.31
CA ALA A 13 -6.26 -3.74 -4.37
C ALA A 13 -7.48 -4.55 -4.80
N ASP A 14 -8.65 -3.94 -4.68
CA ASP A 14 -9.93 -4.50 -5.10
C ASP A 14 -10.24 -4.13 -6.57
N GLY A 15 -11.25 -4.79 -7.14
CA GLY A 15 -11.80 -4.46 -8.45
C GLY A 15 -11.33 -5.39 -9.56
N HIS A 16 -10.49 -6.37 -9.25
CA HIS A 16 -10.00 -7.36 -10.19
C HIS A 16 -11.05 -8.45 -10.42
N PRO A 17 -11.04 -9.11 -11.59
CA PRO A 17 -11.86 -10.30 -11.78
C PRO A 17 -11.51 -11.36 -10.72
N SER A 18 -12.51 -11.98 -10.10
CA SER A 18 -12.30 -13.01 -9.06
C SER A 18 -11.38 -14.18 -9.47
N ALA A 19 -11.22 -14.43 -10.78
CA ALA A 19 -10.29 -15.44 -11.30
C ALA A 19 -8.81 -15.01 -11.25
N CYS A 20 -8.52 -13.72 -11.03
CA CYS A 20 -7.23 -13.07 -11.21
C CYS A 20 -6.60 -12.57 -9.90
N SER A 21 -6.99 -13.20 -8.78
CA SER A 21 -6.60 -12.83 -7.41
C SER A 21 -7.27 -11.53 -6.96
N GLU A 22 -8.49 -11.66 -6.43
CA GLU A 22 -9.28 -10.57 -5.83
C GLU A 22 -9.38 -10.78 -4.30
N PRO A 23 -8.91 -9.85 -3.46
CA PRO A 23 -8.11 -8.67 -3.86
C PRO A 23 -6.72 -9.07 -4.35
N ALA A 24 -6.11 -8.20 -5.16
CA ALA A 24 -4.70 -8.30 -5.49
C ALA A 24 -3.87 -7.91 -4.26
N ALA A 25 -3.05 -8.84 -3.78
CA ALA A 25 -2.21 -8.61 -2.60
C ALA A 25 -0.90 -7.90 -2.98
N GLY A 26 -0.48 -6.95 -2.13
CA GLY A 26 0.77 -6.22 -2.24
C GLY A 26 1.41 -5.98 -0.87
N ALA A 27 2.52 -5.26 -0.87
CA ALA A 27 3.21 -4.81 0.32
C ALA A 27 3.80 -3.41 0.13
N VAL A 28 4.03 -2.69 1.24
CA VAL A 28 4.78 -1.45 1.23
C VAL A 28 6.24 -1.75 0.99
N GLU A 29 6.81 -1.17 -0.06
CA GLU A 29 8.22 -1.28 -0.37
C GLU A 29 8.91 0.07 -0.24
N SER A 30 10.16 0.02 0.19
CA SER A 30 11.05 1.17 0.25
C SER A 30 11.57 1.47 -1.16
N THR A 31 11.53 2.75 -1.55
CA THR A 31 12.11 3.26 -2.79
C THR A 31 13.46 3.95 -2.57
N ASP A 32 13.78 4.29 -1.31
CA ASP A 32 15.05 4.86 -0.86
C ASP A 32 15.26 4.56 0.64
N ASP A 33 16.44 4.90 1.18
CA ASP A 33 16.77 4.73 2.60
C ASP A 33 15.71 5.38 3.50
N ALA A 34 15.13 4.58 4.40
CA ALA A 34 14.13 5.07 5.35
C ALA A 34 14.72 6.14 6.28
N LEU A 35 13.97 7.21 6.48
CA LEU A 35 14.41 8.36 7.27
C LEU A 35 14.09 8.24 8.76
N LEU A 36 13.22 7.29 9.13
CA LEU A 36 12.87 6.96 10.50
C LEU A 36 12.70 5.44 10.64
N SER A 37 13.39 4.87 11.63
CA SER A 37 13.23 3.47 12.04
C SER A 37 12.88 3.41 13.52
N VAL A 38 11.89 2.60 13.88
CA VAL A 38 11.44 2.38 15.26
C VAL A 38 11.66 0.92 15.61
N GLU A 39 12.55 0.67 16.58
CA GLU A 39 12.96 -0.69 16.97
C GLU A 39 13.45 -1.56 15.80
N GLY A 40 13.99 -0.93 14.75
CA GLY A 40 14.49 -1.61 13.55
C GLY A 40 13.43 -1.86 12.48
N ALA A 41 12.20 -1.36 12.67
CA ALA A 41 11.18 -1.33 11.64
C ALA A 41 11.08 0.07 11.02
N ASP A 42 11.21 0.13 9.71
CA ASP A 42 11.27 1.37 8.97
C ASP A 42 9.87 1.93 8.72
N VAL A 43 9.67 3.21 9.02
CA VAL A 43 8.38 3.89 8.87
C VAL A 43 8.22 4.34 7.42
N ALA A 44 7.06 4.01 6.82
CA ALA A 44 6.74 4.40 5.46
C ALA A 44 6.30 5.87 5.39
N ASP A 45 6.89 6.62 4.46
CA ASP A 45 6.49 7.98 4.14
C ASP A 45 6.36 8.18 2.62
N HIS A 46 5.68 9.27 2.21
CA HIS A 46 5.40 9.56 0.80
C HIS A 46 6.66 9.88 -0.01
N ALA A 47 7.83 10.07 0.61
CA ALA A 47 9.08 10.34 -0.10
C ALA A 47 9.87 9.07 -0.40
N THR A 48 9.74 8.04 0.44
CA THR A 48 10.64 6.87 0.46
C THR A 48 9.92 5.52 0.40
N ALA A 49 8.59 5.51 0.27
CA ALA A 49 7.81 4.28 0.21
C ALA A 49 6.69 4.31 -0.84
N VAL A 50 6.25 3.13 -1.27
CA VAL A 50 5.11 2.91 -2.18
C VAL A 50 4.37 1.62 -1.79
N MET A 51 3.09 1.51 -2.17
CA MET A 51 2.38 0.23 -2.23
C MET A 51 2.80 -0.52 -3.49
N HIS A 52 3.58 -1.59 -3.36
CA HIS A 52 4.00 -2.44 -4.45
C HIS A 52 3.02 -3.59 -4.68
N PHE A 53 2.55 -3.74 -5.91
CA PHE A 53 1.76 -4.89 -6.35
C PHE A 53 2.53 -5.67 -7.41
N ALA A 54 2.85 -6.92 -7.09
CA ALA A 54 3.50 -7.84 -8.01
C ALA A 54 2.62 -8.16 -9.24
N ASP A 55 3.20 -8.82 -10.25
CA ASP A 55 2.49 -9.13 -11.51
C ASP A 55 1.16 -9.87 -11.29
N HIS A 56 0.05 -9.24 -11.65
CA HIS A 56 -1.30 -9.79 -11.54
C HIS A 56 -2.21 -9.29 -12.67
N GLY A 57 -3.31 -10.00 -12.92
CA GLY A 57 -4.17 -9.76 -14.08
C GLY A 57 -5.36 -8.85 -13.76
N HIS A 58 -5.67 -7.92 -14.67
CA HIS A 58 -6.74 -6.92 -14.51
C HIS A 58 -8.01 -7.25 -15.30
N SER A 59 -7.97 -8.25 -16.17
CA SER A 59 -9.11 -8.66 -16.99
C SER A 59 -9.08 -10.14 -17.30
N THR A 60 -10.18 -10.65 -17.86
CA THR A 60 -10.27 -12.03 -18.36
C THR A 60 -10.54 -12.08 -19.85
N ASP A 61 -9.91 -13.01 -20.56
CA ASP A 61 -10.25 -13.34 -21.94
C ASP A 61 -11.63 -14.04 -22.04
N PRO A 62 -12.16 -14.29 -23.26
CA PRO A 62 -13.43 -15.00 -23.42
C PRO A 62 -13.46 -16.45 -22.89
N MET A 63 -12.29 -17.04 -22.59
CA MET A 63 -12.16 -18.37 -22.00
C MET A 63 -12.06 -18.33 -20.47
N GLY A 64 -12.04 -17.13 -19.88
CA GLY A 64 -11.91 -16.92 -18.43
C GLY A 64 -10.47 -16.95 -17.92
N ASN A 65 -9.47 -16.96 -18.81
CA ASN A 65 -8.07 -16.83 -18.38
C ASN A 65 -7.78 -15.37 -18.06
N CYS A 66 -7.00 -15.15 -17.01
CA CYS A 66 -6.50 -13.83 -16.69
C CYS A 66 -5.57 -13.31 -17.78
N VAL A 67 -5.71 -12.04 -18.10
CA VAL A 67 -4.91 -11.29 -19.07
C VAL A 67 -4.71 -9.87 -18.55
N ASP A 68 -3.94 -9.07 -19.30
CA ASP A 68 -3.55 -7.71 -18.89
C ASP A 68 -2.78 -7.71 -17.56
N TYR A 69 -1.72 -8.51 -17.55
CA TYR A 69 -0.82 -8.64 -16.41
C TYR A 69 0.06 -7.40 -16.29
N GLN A 70 0.06 -6.81 -15.09
CA GLN A 70 0.85 -5.63 -14.77
C GLN A 70 1.46 -5.76 -13.38
N THR A 71 2.67 -5.24 -13.23
CA THR A 71 3.32 -4.94 -11.95
C THR A 71 3.31 -3.42 -11.81
N HIS A 72 2.93 -2.90 -10.64
CA HIS A 72 2.88 -1.45 -10.44
C HIS A 72 3.06 -1.03 -8.98
N ASP A 73 3.53 0.20 -8.83
CA ASP A 73 3.67 0.89 -7.56
C ASP A 73 2.63 2.00 -7.47
N LEU A 74 1.99 2.12 -6.31
CA LEU A 74 0.98 3.14 -6.04
C LEU A 74 1.36 3.93 -4.79
N THR A 75 1.06 5.23 -4.78
CA THR A 75 1.19 6.07 -3.59
C THR A 75 -0.21 6.39 -3.09
N PRO A 76 -0.52 6.18 -1.80
CA PRO A 76 -1.80 6.61 -1.24
C PRO A 76 -2.03 8.12 -1.39
N ASP A 77 -3.29 8.54 -1.49
CA ASP A 77 -3.64 9.95 -1.78
C ASP A 77 -3.71 10.82 -0.52
N GLN A 78 -3.82 10.20 0.67
CA GLN A 78 -4.01 10.88 1.94
C GLN A 78 -2.74 11.59 2.39
N GLU A 79 -2.89 12.79 2.92
CA GLU A 79 -1.80 13.57 3.51
C GLU A 79 -2.08 13.70 5.01
N HIS A 80 -1.09 13.39 5.85
CA HIS A 80 -1.19 13.44 7.30
C HIS A 80 -0.35 14.57 7.91
N ILE A 81 -0.71 15.01 9.12
CA ILE A 81 0.05 16.03 9.86
C ILE A 81 1.38 15.46 10.37
N LEU A 82 1.44 14.15 10.61
CA LEU A 82 2.67 13.47 11.00
C LEU A 82 3.62 13.43 9.81
N MET A 83 4.73 14.17 9.93
CA MET A 83 5.76 14.24 8.90
C MET A 83 7.07 13.63 9.39
N VAL A 84 7.77 12.92 8.52
CA VAL A 84 9.18 12.55 8.67
C VAL A 84 9.98 13.36 7.66
N ASN A 85 10.88 14.22 8.15
CA ASN A 85 11.73 15.09 7.32
C ASN A 85 10.97 15.91 6.23
N GLY A 86 9.71 16.27 6.48
CA GLY A 86 8.90 17.03 5.53
C GLY A 86 8.10 16.17 4.54
N ALA A 87 8.14 14.85 4.63
CA ALA A 87 7.25 13.93 3.94
C ALA A 87 6.16 13.40 4.89
N PRO A 88 4.88 13.37 4.48
CA PRO A 88 3.81 12.74 5.26
C PRO A 88 4.07 11.25 5.47
N VAL A 89 3.78 10.77 6.67
CA VAL A 89 3.81 9.34 6.99
C VAL A 89 2.58 8.66 6.38
N MET A 90 2.78 7.52 5.73
CA MET A 90 1.69 6.65 5.27
C MET A 90 1.09 5.91 6.47
N CYS A 91 -0.23 5.77 6.49
CA CYS A 91 -0.97 5.11 7.56
C CYS A 91 -1.79 3.94 7.02
N VAL A 92 -2.08 2.99 7.90
CA VAL A 92 -3.16 2.01 7.70
C VAL A 92 -4.44 2.74 7.30
N ASP A 93 -5.20 2.15 6.39
CA ASP A 93 -6.41 2.67 5.75
C ASP A 93 -6.17 3.83 4.76
N ASP A 94 -4.93 4.28 4.56
CA ASP A 94 -4.62 5.13 3.41
C ASP A 94 -4.78 4.34 2.12
N SER A 95 -5.23 5.03 1.08
CA SER A 95 -5.70 4.40 -0.14
C SER A 95 -5.45 5.27 -1.37
N THR A 96 -5.44 4.65 -2.53
CA THR A 96 -5.59 5.33 -3.82
C THR A 96 -6.45 4.48 -4.74
N THR A 97 -6.57 4.87 -6.00
CA THR A 97 -7.24 4.09 -7.04
C THR A 97 -6.21 3.27 -7.81
N ASP A 98 -6.40 1.96 -7.91
CA ASP A 98 -5.63 1.14 -8.84
C ASP A 98 -6.06 1.49 -10.29
N PRO A 99 -5.17 2.04 -11.14
CA PRO A 99 -5.52 2.41 -12.50
C PRO A 99 -5.80 1.20 -13.41
N GLY A 100 -5.34 0.00 -13.06
CA GLY A 100 -5.56 -1.23 -13.82
C GLY A 100 -6.98 -1.76 -13.67
N SER A 101 -7.46 -1.90 -12.44
CA SER A 101 -8.82 -2.38 -12.13
C SER A 101 -9.87 -1.26 -12.02
N GLY A 102 -9.46 -0.05 -11.65
CA GLY A 102 -10.33 1.06 -11.26
C GLY A 102 -10.92 0.93 -9.85
N GLY A 103 -10.51 -0.08 -9.08
CA GLY A 103 -10.92 -0.26 -7.69
C GLY A 103 -9.97 0.41 -6.69
N THR A 104 -10.20 0.15 -5.40
CA THR A 104 -9.46 0.78 -4.31
C THR A 104 -8.23 -0.05 -3.96
N ALA A 105 -7.06 0.57 -3.95
CA ALA A 105 -5.84 0.03 -3.37
C ALA A 105 -5.63 0.66 -1.99
N MET A 106 -5.45 -0.15 -0.94
CA MET A 106 -5.45 0.31 0.44
C MET A 106 -4.40 -0.40 1.29
N LEU A 107 -3.77 0.34 2.21
CA LEU A 107 -2.90 -0.20 3.26
C LEU A 107 -3.73 -0.88 4.34
N THR A 108 -3.43 -2.14 4.66
CA THR A 108 -4.21 -2.94 5.62
C THR A 108 -3.46 -3.18 6.93
N ASP A 109 -4.19 -3.32 8.04
CA ASP A 109 -3.61 -3.71 9.33
C ASP A 109 -3.76 -5.22 9.54
N HIS A 110 -2.65 -5.94 9.40
CA HIS A 110 -2.55 -7.36 9.77
C HIS A 110 -1.76 -7.59 11.06
N GLY A 111 -1.69 -6.59 11.95
CA GLY A 111 -1.07 -6.73 13.27
C GLY A 111 0.45 -6.56 13.28
N GLY A 112 1.06 -6.17 12.16
CA GLY A 112 2.48 -5.80 12.05
C GLY A 112 2.79 -4.33 12.36
N ASN A 113 1.78 -3.45 12.31
CA ASN A 113 1.96 -2.00 12.39
C ASN A 113 1.79 -1.43 13.81
N GLN A 114 1.61 -2.27 14.83
CA GLN A 114 1.31 -1.84 16.21
C GLN A 114 2.55 -1.32 17.00
N LEU A 115 3.69 -1.13 16.34
CA LEU A 115 4.91 -0.59 16.96
C LEU A 115 4.77 0.89 17.34
N LEU A 116 3.92 1.63 16.62
CA LEU A 116 3.68 3.06 16.85
C LEU A 116 2.19 3.38 16.71
N SER A 117 1.63 4.12 17.67
CA SER A 117 0.28 4.68 17.55
C SER A 117 0.32 6.17 17.82
N VAL A 118 -0.23 6.97 16.91
CA VAL A 118 -0.29 8.42 17.07
C VAL A 118 -1.73 8.82 17.41
N THR A 119 -1.86 9.56 18.52
CA THR A 119 -3.14 10.11 18.96
C THR A 119 -3.11 11.60 18.73
N GLU A 120 -3.93 12.08 17.80
CA GLU A 120 -4.18 13.50 17.63
C GLU A 120 -4.99 14.01 18.83
N GLN A 121 -4.64 15.18 19.36
CA GLN A 121 -5.39 15.89 20.41
C GLN A 121 -6.15 17.08 19.83
#